data_AF-A0A3N6D7K2-F1
#
_entry.id   AF-A0A3N6D7K2-F1
#
_cell.length_a   1.000
_cell.length_b   1.000
_cell.length_c   1.000
_cell.angle_alpha   90.00
_cell.angle_beta   90.00
_cell.angle_gamma   90.00
#
_symmetry.space_group_name_H-M   'P 1'
#
loop_
_entity.id
_entity.type
_entity.pdbx_description
1 polymer ?
#
loop_
_entity_poly.entity_id
_entity_poly.type
_entity_poly.pdbx_seq_one_letter_code
_entity_poly.pdbx_strand_id
1 'polypeptide(L)'
;MITAVDHVQLAAPPGSEDALRAFYVGVLGLTEIPKPKALAARGGCWFGTGPVQLHLGIEEDFRPARKAHPGLRVTGIDAYAARLAEHGAPVEWDDNLPGHRRFHSQDPVGNRLEFLEPVTG
;
A
#
# COMPACT_ATOMS: atom_id res chain seq x y z
N MET A 1 -11.27 24.94 -1.94
CA MET A 1 -9.84 24.83 -1.59
C MET A 1 -9.55 23.39 -1.17
N ILE A 2 -8.37 22.85 -1.48
CA ILE A 2 -7.96 21.48 -1.11
C ILE A 2 -7.39 21.48 0.31
N THR A 3 -7.72 20.47 1.14
CA THR A 3 -7.32 20.41 2.56
C THR A 3 -6.30 19.31 2.87
N ALA A 4 -6.40 18.16 2.23
CA ALA A 4 -5.50 17.01 2.41
C ALA A 4 -5.71 16.00 1.27
N VAL A 5 -4.84 14.98 1.23
CA VAL A 5 -5.15 13.72 0.55
C VAL A 5 -6.10 12.94 1.46
N ASP A 6 -7.28 12.60 0.96
CA ASP A 6 -8.28 11.80 1.69
C ASP A 6 -7.94 10.30 1.62
N HIS A 7 -7.65 9.82 0.41
CA HIS A 7 -7.23 8.44 0.15
C HIS A 7 -6.40 8.38 -1.14
N VAL A 8 -5.70 7.27 -1.35
CA VAL A 8 -5.11 6.91 -2.64
C VAL A 8 -5.84 5.70 -3.19
N GLN A 9 -6.27 5.77 -4.45
CA GLN A 9 -6.84 4.62 -5.16
C GLN A 9 -5.77 3.92 -5.99
N LEU A 10 -5.62 2.62 -5.79
CA LEU A 10 -4.83 1.72 -6.63
C LEU A 10 -5.80 0.76 -7.34
N ALA A 11 -5.46 0.40 -8.57
CA ALA A 11 -6.23 -0.58 -9.33
C ALA A 11 -5.81 -2.00 -8.94
N ALA A 12 -6.72 -2.96 -9.12
CA ALA A 12 -6.46 -4.37 -8.95
C ALA A 12 -7.33 -5.18 -9.93
N PRO A 13 -6.91 -6.38 -10.35
CA PRO A 13 -7.71 -7.24 -11.23
C PRO A 13 -8.86 -7.89 -10.45
N PRO A 14 -9.95 -8.31 -11.13
CA PRO A 14 -11.05 -9.05 -10.50
C PRO A 14 -10.57 -10.30 -9.76
N GLY A 15 -11.13 -10.57 -8.56
CA GLY A 15 -10.84 -11.77 -7.78
C GLY A 15 -9.55 -11.71 -6.96
N SER A 16 -8.91 -10.54 -6.86
CA SER A 16 -7.66 -10.36 -6.11
C SER A 16 -7.87 -10.02 -4.63
N GLU A 17 -9.11 -9.81 -4.18
CA GLU A 17 -9.41 -9.24 -2.87
C GLU A 17 -8.84 -10.04 -1.70
N ASP A 18 -8.86 -11.38 -1.75
CA ASP A 18 -8.34 -12.21 -0.65
C ASP A 18 -6.80 -12.15 -0.56
N ALA A 19 -6.12 -12.11 -1.70
CA ALA A 19 -4.67 -11.89 -1.72
C ALA A 19 -4.31 -10.49 -1.20
N LEU A 20 -5.09 -9.48 -1.60
CA LEU A 20 -4.93 -8.10 -1.12
C LEU A 20 -5.20 -8.02 0.39
N ARG A 21 -6.21 -8.68 0.93
CA ARG A 21 -6.44 -8.76 2.39
C ARG A 21 -5.27 -9.42 3.11
N ALA A 22 -4.79 -10.56 2.61
CA ALA A 22 -3.64 -11.25 3.18
C ALA A 22 -2.41 -10.34 3.26
N PHE A 23 -2.18 -9.53 2.22
CA PHE A 23 -1.07 -8.59 2.18
C PHE A 23 -1.31 -7.32 3.02
N TYR A 24 -2.36 -6.54 2.72
CA TYR A 24 -2.59 -5.25 3.38
C TYR A 24 -2.92 -5.39 4.88
N VAL A 25 -3.63 -6.46 5.27
CA VAL A 25 -3.91 -6.73 6.69
C VAL A 25 -2.78 -7.54 7.32
N GLY A 26 -2.45 -8.71 6.75
CA GLY A 26 -1.47 -9.63 7.35
C GLY A 26 -0.05 -9.08 7.33
N VAL A 27 0.40 -8.59 6.17
CA VAL A 27 1.78 -8.13 5.97
C VAL A 27 1.96 -6.68 6.40
N LEU A 28 1.14 -5.76 5.91
CA LEU A 28 1.30 -4.33 6.23
C LEU A 28 0.72 -3.92 7.58
N GLY A 29 -0.20 -4.72 8.14
CA GLY A 29 -0.84 -4.43 9.42
C GLY A 29 -1.92 -3.35 9.36
N LEU A 30 -2.49 -3.08 8.17
CA LEU A 30 -3.63 -2.17 8.05
C LEU A 30 -4.93 -2.85 8.49
N THR A 31 -5.96 -2.05 8.79
CA THR A 31 -7.30 -2.55 9.08
C THR A 31 -8.16 -2.48 7.82
N GLU A 32 -8.90 -3.55 7.48
CA GLU A 32 -9.90 -3.49 6.41
C GLU A 32 -11.08 -2.61 6.84
N ILE A 33 -11.46 -1.68 5.97
CA ILE A 33 -12.56 -0.75 6.17
C ILE A 33 -13.77 -1.26 5.37
N PRO A 34 -14.94 -1.44 5.99
CA PRO A 34 -16.14 -1.84 5.26
C PRO A 34 -16.52 -0.82 4.19
N LYS A 35 -16.66 -1.27 2.94
CA LYS A 35 -17.17 -0.42 1.87
C LYS A 35 -18.62 -0.02 2.14
N PRO A 36 -19.04 1.21 1.77
CA PRO A 36 -20.45 1.57 1.75
C PRO A 36 -21.26 0.59 0.89
N LYS A 37 -22.49 0.26 1.32
CA LYS A 37 -23.36 -0.72 0.62
C LYS A 37 -23.50 -0.43 -0.88
N ALA A 38 -23.61 0.85 -1.25
CA ALA A 38 -23.74 1.28 -2.65
C ALA A 38 -22.50 0.97 -3.53
N LEU A 39 -21.33 0.77 -2.91
CA LEU A 39 -20.06 0.48 -3.60
C LEU A 39 -19.62 -0.98 -3.48
N ALA A 40 -20.28 -1.78 -2.63
CA ALA A 40 -19.91 -3.17 -2.38
C ALA A 40 -20.02 -4.05 -3.64
N ALA A 41 -21.04 -3.81 -4.47
CA ALA A 41 -21.25 -4.56 -5.72
C ALA A 41 -20.13 -4.38 -6.77
N ARG A 42 -19.23 -3.41 -6.58
CA ARG A 42 -18.12 -3.12 -7.52
C ARG A 42 -16.84 -3.91 -7.21
N GLY A 43 -16.85 -4.82 -6.23
CA GLY A 43 -15.67 -5.57 -5.80
C GLY A 43 -14.60 -4.69 -5.14
N GLY A 44 -13.44 -5.26 -4.83
CA GLY A 44 -12.31 -4.55 -4.22
C GLY A 44 -12.42 -4.38 -2.70
N CYS A 45 -11.41 -3.77 -2.10
CA CYS A 45 -11.23 -3.69 -0.65
C CYS A 45 -10.59 -2.36 -0.24
N TRP A 46 -10.97 -1.85 0.92
CA TRP A 46 -10.43 -0.60 1.48
C TRP A 46 -9.65 -0.90 2.74
N PHE A 47 -8.51 -0.23 2.93
CA PHE A 47 -7.66 -0.41 4.10
C PHE A 47 -7.23 0.92 4.67
N GLY A 48 -7.01 0.97 5.98
CA GLY A 48 -6.45 2.17 6.60
C GLY A 48 -5.83 1.96 7.97
N THR A 49 -5.11 3.01 8.40
CA THR A 49 -4.57 3.18 9.74
C THR A 49 -4.32 4.68 9.98
N GLY A 50 -4.85 5.22 11.08
CA GLY A 50 -4.79 6.67 11.34
C GLY A 50 -5.26 7.50 10.14
N PRO A 51 -4.44 8.42 9.60
CA PRO A 51 -4.79 9.24 8.44
C PRO A 51 -4.58 8.54 7.08
N VAL A 52 -4.01 7.33 7.06
CA VAL A 52 -3.72 6.61 5.81
C VAL A 52 -4.96 5.83 5.38
N GLN A 53 -5.40 6.04 4.14
CA GLN A 53 -6.43 5.23 3.48
C GLN A 53 -6.01 4.83 2.07
N LEU A 54 -6.10 3.53 1.77
CA LEU A 54 -5.82 2.94 0.48
C LEU A 54 -7.07 2.20 -0.02
N HIS A 55 -7.54 2.57 -1.21
CA HIS A 55 -8.68 1.94 -1.85
C HIS A 55 -8.21 1.10 -3.03
N LEU A 56 -8.48 -0.20 -3.00
CA LEU A 56 -8.17 -1.13 -4.08
C LEU A 56 -9.44 -1.31 -4.91
N GLY A 57 -9.47 -0.66 -6.07
CA GLY A 57 -10.58 -0.68 -7.01
C GLY A 57 -10.38 -1.74 -8.10
N ILE A 58 -11.43 -2.50 -8.41
CA ILE A 58 -11.36 -3.51 -9.47
C ILE A 58 -11.37 -2.85 -10.86
N GLU A 59 -10.45 -3.28 -11.72
CA GLU A 59 -10.32 -2.87 -13.12
C GLU A 59 -10.12 -4.11 -14.00
N GLU A 60 -10.96 -4.29 -15.04
CA GLU A 60 -10.92 -5.49 -15.89
C GLU A 60 -9.62 -5.58 -16.70
N ASP A 61 -9.18 -4.47 -17.32
CA ASP A 61 -7.93 -4.38 -18.09
C ASP A 61 -6.74 -3.95 -17.22
N PHE A 62 -6.70 -4.44 -15.98
CA PHE A 62 -5.72 -4.04 -14.97
C PHE A 62 -4.27 -4.14 -15.46
N ARG A 63 -3.49 -3.09 -15.19
CA ARG A 63 -2.03 -3.07 -15.34
C ARG A 63 -1.41 -2.51 -14.07
N PRO A 64 -0.41 -3.19 -13.47
CA PRO A 64 0.21 -2.72 -12.24
C PRO A 64 0.89 -1.36 -12.40
N ALA A 65 0.65 -0.47 -11.44
CA ALA A 65 1.32 0.81 -11.36
C ALA A 65 2.76 0.62 -10.86
N ARG A 66 3.70 0.44 -11.79
CA ARG A 66 5.13 0.20 -11.46
C ARG A 66 5.94 1.47 -11.17
N LYS A 67 5.37 2.65 -11.47
CA LYS A 67 6.02 3.96 -11.27
C LYS A 67 5.24 4.87 -10.34
N ALA A 68 3.96 5.14 -10.61
CA ALA A 68 3.11 5.86 -9.67
C ALA A 68 2.82 4.98 -8.45
N HIS A 69 2.96 5.52 -7.25
CA HIS A 69 2.77 4.78 -6.01
C HIS A 69 2.46 5.73 -4.84
N PRO A 70 1.79 5.26 -3.79
CA PRO A 70 1.75 5.96 -2.51
C PRO A 70 3.09 5.82 -1.79
N GLY A 71 3.57 6.93 -1.22
CA GLY A 71 4.66 6.97 -0.25
C GLY A 71 4.12 6.95 1.17
N LEU A 72 4.39 5.87 1.90
CA LEU A 72 3.84 5.60 3.22
C LEU A 72 4.91 5.83 4.29
N ARG A 73 4.67 6.80 5.17
CA ARG A 73 5.57 7.01 6.31
C ARG A 73 5.40 5.88 7.32
N VAL A 74 6.52 5.31 7.75
CA VAL A 74 6.58 4.25 8.76
C VAL A 74 7.49 4.64 9.91
N THR A 75 7.41 3.91 11.02
CA THR A 75 8.38 3.99 12.12
C THR A 75 9.09 2.65 12.27
N GLY A 76 10.40 2.68 12.51
CA GLY A 76 11.22 1.46 12.60
C GLY A 76 11.33 0.76 11.25
N ILE A 77 11.76 1.50 10.21
CA ILE A 77 11.72 1.06 8.82
C ILE A 77 12.48 -0.25 8.56
N ASP A 78 13.58 -0.51 9.26
CA ASP A 78 14.34 -1.75 9.11
C ASP A 78 13.55 -2.97 9.60
N ALA A 79 12.87 -2.85 10.74
CA ALA A 79 11.99 -3.90 11.26
C ALA A 79 10.76 -4.09 10.35
N TYR A 80 10.23 -2.99 9.80
CA TYR A 80 9.12 -3.06 8.87
C TYR A 80 9.52 -3.76 7.55
N ALA A 81 10.68 -3.42 7.00
CA ALA A 81 11.26 -4.09 5.84
C ALA A 81 11.48 -5.60 6.09
N ALA A 82 12.04 -5.97 7.25
CA ALA A 82 12.21 -7.38 7.63
C ALA A 82 10.87 -8.13 7.67
N ARG A 83 9.83 -7.52 8.28
CA ARG A 83 8.48 -8.09 8.30
C ARG A 83 7.93 -8.34 6.88
N LEU A 84 8.11 -7.39 5.96
CA LEU A 84 7.66 -7.56 4.57
C LEU A 84 8.39 -8.71 3.89
N ALA A 85 9.72 -8.78 4.04
CA ALA A 85 10.54 -9.84 3.47
C ALA A 85 10.20 -11.24 4.03
N GLU A 86 9.92 -11.36 5.34
CA GLU A 86 9.50 -12.62 5.98
C GLU A 86 8.19 -13.17 5.41
N HIS A 87 7.30 -12.29 4.94
CA HIS A 87 6.06 -12.66 4.28
C HIS A 87 6.19 -12.79 2.75
N GLY A 88 7.42 -12.76 2.22
CA GLY A 88 7.72 -12.97 0.81
C GLY A 88 7.53 -11.74 -0.08
N ALA A 89 7.29 -10.56 0.48
CA ALA A 89 7.21 -9.33 -0.30
C ALA A 89 8.62 -8.81 -0.66
N PRO A 90 8.85 -8.34 -1.90
CA PRO A 90 10.15 -7.81 -2.29
C PRO A 90 10.46 -6.53 -1.52
N VAL A 91 11.73 -6.33 -1.16
CA VAL A 91 12.23 -5.12 -0.49
C VAL A 91 13.42 -4.60 -1.27
N GLU A 92 13.25 -3.44 -1.89
CA GLU A 92 14.28 -2.76 -2.69
C GLU A 92 14.65 -1.44 -2.01
N TRP A 93 15.76 -1.44 -1.26
CA TRP A 93 16.30 -0.23 -0.62
C TRP A 93 16.75 0.80 -1.67
N ASP A 94 16.52 2.09 -1.37
CA ASP A 94 16.87 3.19 -2.26
C ASP A 94 17.45 4.39 -1.48
N ASP A 95 18.77 4.59 -1.60
CA ASP A 95 19.51 5.64 -0.92
C ASP A 95 19.52 6.99 -1.66
N ASN A 96 18.75 7.13 -2.76
CA ASN A 96 18.75 8.35 -3.58
C ASN A 96 17.84 9.47 -3.05
N LEU A 97 17.27 9.34 -1.84
CA LEU A 97 16.46 10.38 -1.20
C LEU A 97 17.16 10.91 0.06
N PRO A 98 17.88 12.04 -0.02
CA PRO A 98 18.52 12.64 1.14
C PRO A 98 17.52 12.93 2.28
N GLY A 99 17.96 12.69 3.52
CA GLY A 99 17.16 12.93 4.73
C GLY A 99 16.11 11.86 5.04
N HIS A 100 16.00 10.80 4.22
CA HIS A 100 15.10 9.67 4.48
C HIS A 100 15.81 8.34 4.26
N ARG A 101 15.45 7.37 5.08
CA ARG A 101 15.65 5.96 4.79
C ARG A 101 14.37 5.46 4.11
N ARG A 102 14.50 4.75 2.98
CA ARG A 102 13.33 4.27 2.24
C ARG A 102 13.59 2.98 1.48
N PHE A 103 12.52 2.24 1.23
CA PHE A 103 12.52 1.10 0.31
C PHE A 103 11.23 1.05 -0.49
N HIS A 104 11.27 0.31 -1.60
CA HIS A 104 10.10 0.00 -2.40
C HIS A 104 9.72 -1.46 -2.26
N SER A 105 8.42 -1.72 -2.35
CA SER A 105 7.86 -3.06 -2.39
C SER A 105 6.77 -3.14 -3.45
N GLN A 106 6.18 -4.32 -3.60
CA GLN A 106 5.06 -4.57 -4.51
C GLN A 106 3.96 -5.30 -3.74
N ASP A 107 2.71 -4.90 -3.99
CA ASP A 107 1.56 -5.67 -3.54
C ASP A 107 1.41 -6.97 -4.36
N PRO A 108 0.48 -7.88 -4.00
CA PRO A 108 0.31 -9.17 -4.68
C PRO A 108 -0.07 -9.07 -6.16
N VAL A 109 -0.52 -7.90 -6.62
CA VAL A 109 -0.92 -7.66 -8.01
C VAL A 109 0.11 -6.81 -8.76
N GLY A 110 1.24 -6.48 -8.13
CA GLY A 110 2.40 -5.82 -8.72
C GLY A 110 2.38 -4.30 -8.64
N ASN A 111 1.44 -3.67 -7.93
CA ASN A 111 1.47 -2.23 -7.69
C ASN A 111 2.65 -1.89 -6.79
N ARG A 112 3.41 -0.86 -7.16
CA ARG A 112 4.52 -0.36 -6.34
C ARG A 112 3.98 0.36 -5.11
N LEU A 113 4.66 0.17 -3.98
CA LEU A 113 4.51 0.92 -2.74
C LEU A 113 5.88 1.45 -2.32
N GLU A 114 5.95 2.65 -1.74
CA GLU A 114 7.16 3.19 -1.09
C GLU A 114 6.90 3.29 0.41
N PHE A 115 7.90 2.88 1.20
CA PHE A 115 7.92 3.07 2.64
C PHE A 115 9.12 3.92 3.01
N LEU A 116 8.91 4.93 3.85
CA LEU A 116 9.95 5.90 4.20
C LEU A 116 9.89 6.34 5.65
N GLU A 117 11.05 6.59 6.23
CA GLU A 117 11.24 7.12 7.57
C GLU A 117 12.30 8.25 7.52
N PRO A 118 12.03 9.45 8.08
CA PRO A 118 13.05 10.50 8.16
C PRO A 118 14.26 10.03 8.95
N VAL A 119 15.47 10.32 8.44
CA VAL A 119 16.69 10.10 9.22
C VAL A 119 16.81 11.28 10.18
N THR A 120 16.66 11.04 11.48
CA THR A 120 17.05 12.03 12.49
C THR A 120 18.56 12.25 12.38
N GLY A 121 18.95 13.51 12.13
CA GLY A 121 20.34 13.95 12.26
C GLY A 121 20.80 14.00 13.71
#